data_AF-A0A7K9MYI0-F1
#
_entry.id   AF-A0A7K9MYI0-F1
#
_cell.length_a   1.000
_cell.length_b   1.000
_cell.length_c   1.000
_cell.angle_alpha   90.00
_cell.angle_beta   90.00
_cell.angle_gamma   90.00
#
_symmetry.space_group_name_H-M   'P 1'
#
loop_
_entity.id
_entity.type
_entity.pdbx_description
1 polymer ?
#
loop_
_entity_poly.entity_id
_entity_poly.type
_entity_poly.pdbx_seq_one_letter_code
_entity_poly.pdbx_strand_id
1 'polypeptide(L)'
;FFLSAAVTGQVALEQHVRELAVREGDGVTFQCSMSGDSMSSYYMFWYRQGSRGTLDWIYMGGHSYGEGFQDRFKGTMEGSQNRFTL
;
A
#
# COMPACT_ATOMS: atom_id res chain seq x y z
N PHE A 1 8.45 -39.71 3.31
CA PHE A 1 8.23 -38.41 3.97
C PHE A 1 8.93 -37.33 3.17
N PHE A 2 8.21 -36.63 2.28
CA PHE A 2 8.76 -35.47 1.58
C PHE A 2 8.32 -34.22 2.34
N LEU A 3 9.25 -33.58 3.07
CA LEU A 3 9.05 -32.23 3.56
C LEU A 3 9.42 -31.28 2.40
N SER A 4 8.43 -30.78 1.69
CA SER A 4 8.62 -29.56 0.90
C SER A 4 8.80 -28.42 1.90
N ALA A 5 10.05 -28.00 2.13
CA ALA A 5 10.32 -26.75 2.83
C ALA A 5 9.82 -25.62 1.93
N ALA A 6 8.67 -25.04 2.27
CA ALA A 6 8.23 -23.80 1.64
C ALA A 6 9.17 -22.69 2.11
N VAL A 7 9.87 -22.05 1.18
CA VAL A 7 10.54 -20.77 1.45
C VAL A 7 9.43 -19.73 1.55
N THR A 8 8.99 -19.43 2.75
CA THR A 8 8.13 -18.27 2.99
C THR A 8 9.00 -17.03 2.87
N GLY A 9 8.70 -16.14 1.92
CA GLY A 9 9.31 -14.81 1.89
C GLY A 9 9.12 -14.16 3.27
N GLN A 10 10.21 -13.64 3.86
CA GLN A 10 10.18 -13.08 5.21
C GLN A 10 9.29 -11.84 5.33
N VAL A 11 8.80 -11.27 4.24
CA VAL A 11 7.99 -10.05 4.23
C VAL A 11 6.76 -10.26 3.34
N ALA A 12 5.58 -9.91 3.85
CA ALA A 12 4.35 -9.91 3.07
C ALA A 12 3.56 -8.62 3.31
N LEU A 13 3.04 -8.04 2.22
CA LEU A 13 2.16 -6.88 2.23
C LEU A 13 0.70 -7.30 1.99
N GLU A 14 -0.21 -6.75 2.79
CA GLU A 14 -1.64 -7.00 2.68
C GLU A 14 -2.41 -5.69 2.57
N GLN A 15 -3.08 -5.49 1.44
CA GLN A 15 -4.12 -4.48 1.31
C GLN A 15 -5.44 -5.04 1.87
N HIS A 16 -5.94 -4.43 2.96
CA HIS A 16 -7.10 -4.95 3.69
C HIS A 16 -8.41 -4.84 2.92
N VAL A 17 -8.58 -3.74 2.18
CA VAL A 17 -9.80 -3.49 1.39
C VAL A 17 -9.43 -3.49 -0.09
N ARG A 18 -9.94 -4.49 -0.80
CA ARG A 18 -9.66 -4.70 -2.23
C ARG A 18 -10.73 -4.11 -3.15
N GLU A 19 -11.94 -3.96 -2.65
CA GLU A 19 -13.08 -3.44 -3.40
C GLU A 19 -14.00 -2.66 -2.48
N LEU A 20 -14.43 -1.47 -2.93
CA LEU A 20 -15.36 -0.58 -2.26
C LEU A 20 -16.26 0.06 -3.31
N ALA A 21 -17.57 0.08 -3.04
CA ALA A 21 -18.52 0.89 -3.76
C ALA A 21 -18.86 2.12 -2.92
N VAL A 22 -18.55 3.31 -3.43
CA VAL A 22 -18.81 4.59 -2.77
C VAL A 22 -19.49 5.56 -3.72
N ARG A 23 -20.05 6.64 -3.18
CA ARG A 23 -20.62 7.71 -4.00
C ARG A 23 -19.52 8.67 -4.43
N GLU A 24 -19.73 9.31 -5.58
CA GLU A 24 -18.81 10.34 -6.05
C GLU A 24 -18.71 11.48 -5.02
N GLY A 25 -17.49 11.88 -4.69
CA GLY A 25 -17.20 12.90 -3.67
C GLY A 25 -16.97 12.35 -2.26
N ASP A 26 -17.34 11.10 -1.98
CA ASP A 26 -17.02 10.48 -0.70
C ASP A 26 -15.52 10.18 -0.60
N GLY A 27 -14.94 10.46 0.57
CA GLY A 27 -13.59 10.05 0.89
C GLY A 27 -13.54 8.56 1.21
N VAL A 28 -12.50 7.88 0.73
CA VAL A 28 -12.18 6.50 1.11
C VAL A 28 -10.75 6.42 1.61
N THR A 29 -10.50 5.46 2.50
CA THR A 29 -9.15 5.18 2.98
C THR A 29 -8.80 3.74 2.64
N PHE A 30 -7.69 3.56 1.93
CA PHE A 30 -7.08 2.24 1.77
C PHE A 30 -6.02 2.05 2.84
N GLN A 31 -5.91 0.82 3.35
CA GLN A 31 -4.89 0.43 4.32
C GLN A 31 -4.08 -0.75 3.80
N CYS A 32 -2.77 -0.62 3.90
CA CYS A 32 -1.79 -1.67 3.71
C CYS A 32 -1.11 -1.98 5.03
N SER A 33 -0.91 -3.27 5.32
CA SER A 33 -0.09 -3.74 6.44
C SER A 33 1.05 -4.63 5.98
N MET A 34 2.07 -4.78 6.83
CA MET A 34 3.25 -5.60 6.58
C MET A 34 3.40 -6.60 7.71
N SER A 35 3.67 -7.84 7.34
CA SER A 35 4.08 -8.90 8.26
C SER A 35 5.49 -9.36 7.96
N GLY A 36 6.19 -9.78 9.02
CA GLY A 36 7.51 -10.42 8.95
C GLY A 36 8.72 -9.47 8.97
N ASP A 37 8.52 -8.16 8.83
CA ASP A 37 9.52 -7.11 9.15
C ASP A 37 8.80 -5.78 9.49
N SER A 38 9.55 -4.70 9.75
CA SER A 38 9.03 -3.34 9.93
C SER A 38 9.03 -2.55 8.63
N MET A 39 7.90 -1.91 8.32
CA MET A 39 7.80 -0.96 7.20
C MET A 39 8.77 0.22 7.34
N SER A 40 9.20 0.56 8.56
CA SER A 40 10.16 1.64 8.80
C SER A 40 11.52 1.40 8.14
N SER A 41 11.83 0.13 7.84
CA SER A 41 13.07 -0.28 7.18
C SER A 41 13.02 -0.14 5.65
N TYR A 42 11.88 0.27 5.08
CA TYR A 42 11.62 0.25 3.64
C TYR A 42 11.01 1.55 3.14
N TYR A 43 11.27 1.87 1.87
CA TYR A 43 10.47 2.85 1.16
C TYR A 43 9.13 2.22 0.78
N MET A 44 8.05 2.84 1.24
CA MET A 44 6.68 2.37 1.01
C MET A 44 6.00 3.25 -0.04
N PHE A 45 5.29 2.60 -0.97
CA PHE A 45 4.69 3.26 -2.12
C PHE A 45 3.25 2.82 -2.33
N TRP A 46 2.38 3.77 -2.65
CA TRP A 46 1.07 3.48 -3.22
C TRP A 46 1.11 3.67 -4.73
N TYR A 47 0.54 2.70 -5.43
CA TYR A 47 0.34 2.73 -6.87
C TYR A 47 -1.13 2.50 -7.19
N ARG A 48 -1.59 3.12 -8.27
CA ARG A 48 -2.84 2.74 -8.93
C ARG A 48 -2.51 1.95 -10.18
N GLN A 49 -3.22 0.84 -10.36
CA GLN A 49 -3.18 0.08 -11.60
C GLN A 49 -4.31 0.55 -12.53
N GLY A 50 -3.95 1.05 -13.70
CA GLY A 50 -4.90 1.40 -14.76
C GLY A 50 -5.47 0.16 -15.46
N SER A 51 -6.53 0.34 -16.25
CA SER A 51 -7.22 -0.74 -16.97
C SER A 51 -6.33 -1.53 -17.94
N ARG A 52 -5.20 -0.96 -18.36
CA ARG A 52 -4.20 -1.58 -19.26
C ARG A 52 -2.98 -2.10 -18.50
N GLY A 53 -3.02 -2.17 -17.17
CA GLY A 53 -1.92 -2.62 -16.34
C GLY A 53 -0.82 -1.59 -16.12
N THR A 54 -1.00 -0.34 -16.57
CA THR A 54 -0.08 0.76 -16.26
C THR A 54 -0.09 1.05 -14.76
N LEU A 55 1.08 1.25 -14.17
CA LEU A 55 1.22 1.60 -12.76
C LEU A 55 1.47 3.10 -12.64
N ASP A 56 0.51 3.82 -12.07
CA ASP A 56 0.64 5.22 -11.73
C ASP A 56 1.11 5.32 -10.28
N TRP A 57 2.28 5.91 -10.06
CA TRP A 57 2.80 6.18 -8.72
C TRP A 57 2.03 7.33 -8.06
N ILE A 58 1.51 7.10 -6.85
CA ILE A 58 0.66 8.07 -6.13
C ILE A 58 1.42 8.73 -4.99
N TYR A 59 2.00 7.94 -4.09
CA TYR A 59 2.55 8.46 -2.83
C TYR A 59 3.72 7.62 -2.36
N MET A 60 4.79 8.29 -1.91
CA MET A 60 5.89 7.69 -1.16
C MET A 60 5.74 8.08 0.32
N GLY A 61 5.68 7.08 1.19
CA GLY A 61 5.44 7.24 2.62
C GLY A 61 6.37 8.28 3.27
N GLY A 62 5.78 9.35 3.83
CA GLY A 62 6.50 10.42 4.51
C GLY A 62 7.32 11.35 3.60
N HIS A 63 7.17 11.27 2.28
CA HIS A 63 8.01 12.02 1.34
C HIS A 63 7.22 12.88 0.35
N SER A 64 6.82 12.31 -0.79
CA SER A 64 6.24 13.08 -1.91
C SER A 64 5.09 12.33 -2.59
N TYR A 65 4.31 13.08 -3.36
CA TYR A 65 3.25 12.56 -4.20
C TYR A 65 3.69 12.56 -5.67
N GLY A 66 3.11 11.63 -6.42
CA GLY A 66 3.12 11.67 -7.87
C GLY A 66 2.43 12.92 -8.40
N GLU A 67 2.82 13.32 -9.60
CA GLU A 67 2.26 14.49 -10.27
C GLU A 67 0.73 14.41 -10.34
N GLY A 68 0.05 15.47 -9.88
CA GLY A 68 -1.42 15.56 -9.90
C GLY A 68 -2.17 14.76 -8.83
N PHE A 69 -1.48 14.07 -7.91
CA PHE A 69 -2.13 13.29 -6.84
C PHE A 69 -2.26 14.04 -5.50
N GLN A 70 -1.39 15.00 -5.22
CA GLN A 70 -1.31 15.71 -3.93
C GLN A 70 -2.60 16.44 -3.51
N ASP A 71 -3.43 16.87 -4.46
CA ASP A 71 -4.64 17.66 -4.17
C ASP A 71 -5.83 16.79 -3.71
N ARG A 72 -5.79 15.48 -3.98
CA ARG A 72 -6.94 14.56 -3.78
C ARG A 72 -6.63 13.33 -2.93
N PHE A 73 -5.36 13.06 -2.66
CA PHE A 73 -4.92 11.89 -1.90
C PHE A 73 -4.15 12.31 -0.66
N LYS A 74 -4.34 11.58 0.44
CA LYS A 74 -3.62 11.82 1.69
C LYS A 74 -3.08 10.52 2.27
N GLY A 75 -1.81 10.24 1.99
CA GLY A 75 -1.15 9.09 2.58
C GLY A 75 -0.58 9.35 3.97
N THR A 76 -0.58 8.31 4.80
CA THR A 76 0.04 8.33 6.14
C THR A 76 0.80 7.02 6.36
N MET A 77 2.03 7.10 6.87
CA MET A 77 2.85 5.93 7.18
C MET A 77 3.16 5.88 8.67
N GLU A 78 2.75 4.80 9.32
CA GLU A 78 2.99 4.51 10.73
C GLU A 78 3.82 3.23 10.84
N GLY A 79 5.14 3.40 10.72
CA GLY A 79 6.08 2.29 10.64
C GLY A 79 6.14 1.41 11.91
N SER A 80 5.86 1.97 13.09
CA SER A 80 5.79 1.22 14.35
C SER A 80 4.57 0.29 14.43
N GLN A 81 3.54 0.56 13.63
CA GLN A 81 2.31 -0.21 13.57
C GLN A 81 2.22 -1.04 12.28
N ASN A 82 3.27 -0.98 11.43
CA ASN A 82 3.26 -1.53 10.08
C ASN A 82 1.97 -1.16 9.34
N ARG A 83 1.53 0.10 9.46
CA ARG A 83 0.31 0.60 8.85
C ARG A 83 0.64 1.71 7.86
N PHE A 84 0.16 1.56 6.63
CA PHE A 84 0.34 2.53 5.57
C PHE A 84 -0.99 2.80 4.88
N THR A 85 -1.48 4.03 4.96
CA THR A 85 -2.78 4.42 4.41
C THR A 85 -2.65 5.35 3.22
N LEU A 86 -3.69 5.39 2.39
CA LEU A 86 -3.91 6.34 1.30
C LEU A 86 -5.32 6.90 1.35
#